data_AF-A0A482D317-F1
#
_entry.id   AF-A0A482D317-F1
#
_cell.length_a   1.000
_cell.length_b   1.000
_cell.length_c   1.000
_cell.angle_alpha   90.00
_cell.angle_beta   90.00
_cell.angle_gamma   90.00
#
_symmetry.space_group_name_H-M   'P 1'
#
loop_
_entity.id
_entity.type
_entity.pdbx_description
1 polymer ?
#
loop_
_entity_poly.entity_id
_entity_poly.type
_entity_poly.pdbx_seq_one_letter_code
_entity_poly.pdbx_strand_id
1 'polypeptide(L)'
;MNLKEYQELCKITAKKFQNKEEELCSWGLGIAGEAGDIASCIKKLVFHKNIAIKDGIKENIGDTFWYAAMICNVLGWNLEEILEENIKKLKARYPDGFTEKDAQRGGTMIKWSGE
;
A
#
# COMPACT_ATOMS: atom_id res chain seq x y z
N MET A 1 -7.83 17.62 -3.06
CA MET A 1 -6.53 17.01 -2.79
C MET A 1 -6.24 16.00 -3.88
N ASN A 2 -5.18 16.20 -4.66
CA ASN A 2 -4.63 15.18 -5.56
C ASN A 2 -3.55 14.33 -4.83
N LEU A 3 -2.99 13.32 -5.49
CA LEU A 3 -2.02 12.40 -4.87
C LEU A 3 -0.71 13.10 -4.49
N LYS A 4 -0.26 14.06 -5.30
CA LYS A 4 0.92 14.87 -5.01
C LYS A 4 0.71 15.74 -3.77
N GLU A 5 -0.43 16.42 -3.68
CA GLU A 5 -0.83 17.21 -2.51
C GLU A 5 -0.93 16.33 -1.25
N TYR A 6 -1.51 15.13 -1.38
CA TYR A 6 -1.58 14.17 -0.27
C TYR A 6 -0.20 13.75 0.23
N GLN A 7 0.70 13.34 -0.67
CA GLN A 7 2.06 12.95 -0.34
C GLN A 7 2.82 14.07 0.38
N GLU A 8 2.63 15.33 -0.05
CA GLU A 8 3.23 16.50 0.60
C GLU A 8 2.65 16.75 2.01
N LEU A 9 1.33 16.63 2.17
CA LEU A 9 0.66 16.78 3.46
C LEU A 9 1.09 15.72 4.48
N CYS A 10 1.37 14.49 4.05
CA CYS A 10 1.88 13.43 4.93
C CYS A 10 3.16 13.85 5.67
N LYS A 11 4.07 14.60 5.00
CA LYS A 11 5.31 15.10 5.61
C LYS A 11 5.07 16.05 6.78
N ILE A 12 3.97 16.81 6.74
CA ILE A 12 3.63 17.77 7.80
C ILE A 12 3.24 17.02 9.08
N THR A 13 2.56 15.89 8.95
CA THR A 13 2.10 15.08 10.08
C THR A 13 3.13 14.09 10.60
N ALA A 14 4.21 13.83 9.85
CA ALA A 14 5.17 12.79 10.17
C ALA A 14 6.16 13.19 11.28
N LYS A 15 6.54 12.19 12.09
CA LYS A 15 7.70 12.29 12.97
C LYS A 15 8.95 12.56 12.13
N LYS A 16 9.82 13.45 12.61
CA LYS A 16 11.14 13.68 12.02
C LYS A 16 12.15 12.68 12.58
N PHE A 17 12.93 12.08 11.69
CA PHE A 17 14.02 11.18 12.05
C PHE A 17 15.36 11.85 11.76
N GLN A 18 16.39 11.47 12.51
CA GLN A 18 17.77 11.91 12.26
C GLN A 18 18.50 10.95 11.31
N ASN A 19 18.10 9.67 11.32
CA ASN A 19 18.66 8.61 10.50
C ASN A 19 17.60 8.12 9.48
N LYS A 20 17.95 8.15 8.19
CA LYS A 20 17.06 7.74 7.09
C LYS A 20 16.78 6.23 7.05
N GLU A 21 17.71 5.39 7.50
CA GLU A 21 17.52 3.94 7.56
C GLU A 21 16.51 3.58 8.64
N GLU A 22 16.61 4.21 9.82
CA GLU A 22 15.63 4.06 10.90
C GLU A 22 14.26 4.58 10.48
N GLU A 23 14.22 5.70 9.77
CA GLU A 23 12.99 6.26 9.20
C GLU A 23 12.32 5.28 8.24
N LEU A 24 13.07 4.74 7.28
CA LEU A 24 12.56 3.76 6.31
C LEU A 24 12.09 2.48 7.00
N CYS A 25 12.85 1.99 8.00
CA CYS A 25 12.44 0.85 8.82
C CYS A 25 11.12 1.12 9.54
N SER A 26 10.97 2.31 10.14
CA SER A 26 9.74 2.71 10.86
C SER A 26 8.53 2.71 9.93
N TRP A 27 8.66 3.26 8.72
CA TRP A 27 7.55 3.32 7.76
C TRP A 27 7.20 1.95 7.17
N GLY A 28 8.21 1.14 6.86
CA GLY A 28 7.99 -0.23 6.36
C GLY A 28 7.31 -1.14 7.41
N LEU A 29 7.75 -1.06 8.67
CA LEU A 29 7.11 -1.79 9.77
C LEU A 29 5.69 -1.27 10.06
N GLY A 30 5.45 0.04 9.87
CA GLY A 30 4.12 0.63 9.93
C GLY A 30 3.14 -0.06 8.98
N ILE A 31 3.51 -0.20 7.70
CA ILE A 31 2.70 -0.94 6.71
C ILE A 31 2.38 -2.37 7.18
N ALA A 32 3.36 -3.07 7.75
CA ALA A 32 3.15 -4.44 8.24
C ALA A 32 2.16 -4.48 9.43
N GLY A 33 2.22 -3.48 10.32
CA GLY A 33 1.25 -3.31 11.40
C GLY A 33 -0.17 -3.12 10.88
N GLU A 34 -0.35 -2.13 10.01
CA GLU A 34 -1.66 -1.82 9.43
C GLU A 34 -2.24 -3.00 8.63
N ALA A 35 -1.40 -3.75 7.92
CA ALA A 35 -1.81 -4.98 7.24
C ALA A 35 -2.37 -6.05 8.21
N GLY A 36 -1.74 -6.18 9.39
CA GLY A 36 -2.21 -7.05 10.46
C GLY A 36 -3.55 -6.62 11.03
N ASP A 37 -3.75 -5.32 11.22
CA ASP A 37 -5.00 -4.77 11.74
C ASP A 37 -6.14 -4.83 10.72
N ILE A 38 -5.86 -4.60 9.43
CA ILE A 38 -6.79 -4.87 8.34
C ILE A 38 -7.22 -6.34 8.37
N ALA A 39 -6.26 -7.27 8.47
CA ALA A 39 -6.56 -8.71 8.51
C ALA A 39 -7.41 -9.09 9.74
N SER A 40 -7.10 -8.53 10.91
CA SER A 40 -7.87 -8.70 12.14
C SER A 40 -9.30 -8.19 11.99
N CYS A 41 -9.47 -7.01 11.39
CA CYS A 41 -10.78 -6.42 11.12
C CYS A 41 -11.61 -7.25 10.14
N ILE A 42 -11.02 -7.68 9.02
CA ILE A 42 -11.68 -8.56 8.03
C ILE A 42 -12.08 -9.89 8.67
N LYS A 43 -11.21 -10.51 9.48
CA LYS A 43 -11.52 -11.74 10.22
C LYS A 43 -12.76 -11.55 11.09
N LYS A 44 -12.82 -10.48 11.90
CA LYS A 44 -13.97 -10.18 12.76
C LYS A 44 -15.25 -9.95 11.94
N LEU A 45 -15.14 -9.22 10.83
CA LEU A 45 -16.27 -8.98 9.92
C LEU A 45 -16.83 -10.30 9.36
N VAL A 46 -15.96 -11.18 8.87
CA VAL A 46 -16.35 -12.42 8.19
C VAL A 46 -16.86 -13.48 9.17
N PHE A 47 -16.13 -13.73 10.25
CA PHE A 47 -16.38 -14.85 11.17
C PHE A 47 -17.26 -14.47 12.36
N HIS A 48 -17.24 -13.22 12.81
CA HIS A 48 -18.06 -12.77 13.95
C HIS A 48 -19.26 -11.90 13.51
N LYS A 49 -19.43 -11.67 12.19
CA LYS A 49 -20.52 -10.88 11.59
C LYS A 49 -20.65 -9.46 12.17
N ASN A 50 -19.56 -8.91 12.69
CA ASN A 50 -19.56 -7.58 13.30
C ASN A 50 -19.32 -6.51 12.22
N ILE A 51 -20.42 -5.93 11.72
CA ILE A 51 -20.41 -4.91 10.66
C ILE A 51 -19.79 -3.58 11.15
N ALA A 52 -19.84 -3.30 12.46
CA ALA A 52 -19.28 -2.07 13.03
C ALA A 52 -17.75 -1.96 12.84
N ILE A 53 -17.08 -3.05 12.44
CA ILE A 53 -15.63 -3.10 12.21
C ILE A 53 -15.22 -2.57 10.82
N LYS A 54 -16.17 -2.27 9.92
CA LYS A 54 -15.86 -1.70 8.60
C LYS A 54 -15.10 -0.39 8.68
N ASP A 55 -15.40 0.44 9.67
CA ASP A 55 -14.71 1.72 9.87
C ASP A 55 -13.23 1.50 10.22
N GLY A 56 -12.92 0.48 11.03
CA GLY A 56 -11.55 0.06 11.28
C GLY A 56 -10.82 -0.37 10.01
N ILE A 57 -11.46 -1.13 9.12
CA ILE A 57 -10.84 -1.48 7.82
C ILE A 57 -10.48 -0.22 7.03
N LYS A 58 -11.39 0.75 6.98
CA LYS A 58 -11.20 2.01 6.25
C LYS A 58 -10.06 2.84 6.85
N GLU A 59 -10.00 2.94 8.17
CA GLU A 59 -8.95 3.64 8.92
C GLU A 59 -7.57 3.07 8.60
N ASN A 60 -7.37 1.76 8.82
CA ASN A 60 -6.08 1.11 8.62
C ASN A 60 -5.65 1.10 7.13
N ILE A 61 -6.59 1.11 6.18
CA ILE A 61 -6.25 1.36 4.76
C ILE A 61 -5.66 2.77 4.61
N GLY A 62 -6.27 3.79 5.22
CA GLY A 62 -5.75 5.15 5.22
C GLY A 62 -4.34 5.24 5.79
N ASP A 63 -4.09 4.60 6.92
CA ASP A 63 -2.77 4.56 7.57
C ASP A 63 -1.74 3.80 6.72
N THR A 64 -2.16 2.72 6.05
CA THR A 64 -1.31 2.02 5.07
C THR A 64 -0.86 2.97 3.95
N PHE A 65 -1.78 3.75 3.38
CA PHE A 65 -1.44 4.73 2.35
C PHE A 65 -0.56 5.86 2.88
N TRP A 66 -0.74 6.27 4.14
CA TRP A 66 0.09 7.27 4.78
C TRP A 66 1.55 6.79 4.92
N TYR A 67 1.76 5.57 5.41
CA TYR A 67 3.11 4.98 5.47
C TYR A 67 3.72 4.78 4.08
N ALA A 68 2.93 4.35 3.08
CA ALA A 68 3.40 4.21 1.71
C ALA A 68 3.84 5.56 1.11
N ALA A 69 3.08 6.63 1.34
CA ALA A 69 3.46 7.99 0.93
C ALA A 69 4.74 8.46 1.63
N MET A 70 4.92 8.12 2.91
CA MET A 70 6.15 8.44 3.64
C MET A 70 7.38 7.69 3.10
N ILE A 71 7.24 6.43 2.70
CA ILE A 71 8.30 5.70 1.99
C ILE A 71 8.66 6.40 0.68
N CYS A 72 7.66 6.83 -0.10
CA CYS A 72 7.89 7.59 -1.32
C CYS A 72 8.67 8.88 -1.05
N ASN A 73 8.32 9.61 0.02
CA ASN A 73 9.04 10.82 0.43
C ASN A 73 10.50 10.55 0.83
N VAL A 74 10.78 9.46 1.55
CA VAL A 74 12.15 9.09 1.95
C VAL A 74 13.01 8.72 0.74
N LEU A 75 12.42 7.99 -0.21
CA LEU A 75 13.12 7.47 -1.40
C LEU A 75 13.10 8.42 -2.60
N GLY A 76 12.40 9.55 -2.50
CA GLY A 76 12.28 10.54 -3.56
C GLY A 76 11.41 10.07 -4.73
N TRP A 77 10.45 9.19 -4.47
CA TRP A 77 9.52 8.68 -5.48
C TRP A 77 8.25 9.52 -5.54
N ASN A 78 7.64 9.56 -6.72
CA ASN A 78 6.33 10.13 -6.94
C ASN A 78 5.25 9.04 -6.74
N LEU A 79 4.37 9.24 -5.76
CA LEU A 79 3.30 8.30 -5.45
C LEU A 79 2.34 8.10 -6.64
N GLU A 80 2.04 9.16 -7.39
CA GLU A 80 1.15 9.10 -8.55
C GLU A 80 1.75 8.21 -9.64
N GLU A 81 3.04 8.39 -9.95
CA GLU A 81 3.76 7.56 -10.93
C GLU A 81 3.78 6.08 -10.52
N ILE A 82 4.01 5.76 -9.24
CA ILE A 82 3.96 4.37 -8.73
C ILE A 82 2.60 3.73 -8.98
N LEU A 83 1.51 4.47 -8.74
CA LEU A 83 0.15 3.97 -8.93
C LEU A 83 -0.19 3.83 -10.43
N GLU A 84 0.27 4.75 -11.27
CA GLU A 84 0.14 4.69 -12.73
C GLU A 84 0.87 3.48 -13.32
N GLU A 85 2.11 3.23 -12.89
CA GLU A 85 2.87 2.04 -13.28
C GLU A 85 2.19 0.76 -12.83
N ASN A 86 1.65 0.75 -11.60
CA ASN A 86 0.91 -0.38 -11.08
C ASN A 86 -0.31 -0.71 -11.94
N ILE A 87 -1.15 0.29 -12.25
CA ILE A 87 -2.37 0.05 -13.04
C ILE A 87 -2.05 -0.31 -14.48
N LYS A 88 -0.99 0.28 -15.08
CA LYS A 88 -0.51 -0.10 -16.42
C LYS A 88 -0.10 -1.57 -16.47
N LYS A 89 0.69 -2.02 -15.48
CA LYS A 89 1.10 -3.42 -15.32
C LYS A 89 -0.10 -4.35 -15.14
N LEU A 90 -1.08 -3.97 -14.31
CA LEU A 90 -2.27 -4.79 -14.08
C LEU A 90 -3.15 -4.88 -15.32
N LYS A 91 -3.37 -3.78 -16.05
CA LYS A 91 -4.11 -3.78 -17.32
C LYS A 91 -3.43 -4.61 -18.40
N ALA A 92 -2.09 -4.60 -18.45
CA ALA A 92 -1.35 -5.47 -19.35
C ALA A 92 -1.52 -6.97 -19.02
N ARG A 93 -1.65 -7.30 -17.73
CA ARG A 93 -1.91 -8.68 -17.28
C ARG A 93 -3.38 -9.09 -17.47
N TYR A 94 -4.31 -8.16 -17.27
CA TYR A 94 -5.75 -8.41 -17.24
C TYR A 94 -6.48 -7.45 -18.21
N PRO A 95 -6.27 -7.58 -19.53
CA PRO A 95 -6.82 -6.63 -20.51
C PRO A 95 -8.35 -6.58 -20.52
N ASP A 96 -8.98 -7.74 -20.32
CA ASP A 96 -10.44 -7.90 -20.27
C ASP A 96 -10.97 -8.06 -18.83
N GLY A 97 -10.15 -7.70 -17.83
CA GLY A 97 -10.42 -7.94 -16.42
C GLY A 97 -9.79 -9.24 -15.89
N PHE A 98 -10.06 -9.53 -14.61
CA PHE A 98 -9.45 -10.67 -13.93
C PHE A 98 -9.96 -12.00 -14.52
N THR A 99 -9.02 -12.91 -14.83
CA THR A 99 -9.32 -14.33 -15.06
C THR A 99 -8.35 -15.19 -14.24
N GLU A 100 -8.79 -16.36 -13.78
CA GLU A 100 -7.91 -17.30 -13.08
C GLU A 100 -6.72 -17.73 -13.94
N LYS A 101 -6.95 -17.86 -15.26
CA LYS A 101 -5.92 -18.21 -16.25
C LYS A 101 -4.82 -17.14 -16.29
N ASP A 102 -5.18 -15.86 -16.35
CA ASP A 102 -4.19 -14.76 -16.41
C ASP A 102 -3.52 -14.51 -15.05
N ALA A 103 -4.16 -14.94 -13.96
CA ALA A 103 -3.58 -14.89 -12.62
C ALA A 103 -2.50 -15.96 -12.39
N GLN A 104 -2.56 -17.08 -13.13
CA GLN A 104 -1.54 -18.12 -13.07
C GLN A 104 -0.22 -17.61 -13.65
N ARG A 105 0.89 -17.81 -12.91
CA ARG A 105 2.22 -17.31 -13.30
C ARG A 105 3.05 -18.30 -14.11
N GLY A 106 2.53 -19.49 -14.41
CA GLY A 106 3.16 -20.49 -15.27
C GLY A 106 4.61 -20.87 -14.92
N GLY A 107 5.05 -20.66 -13.67
CA GLY A 107 6.44 -20.87 -13.25
C GLY A 107 7.43 -19.74 -13.59
N THR A 108 6.99 -18.69 -14.29
CA THR A 108 7.82 -17.50 -14.55
C THR A 108 7.76 -16.51 -13.39
N MET A 109 8.91 -16.28 -12.76
CA MET A 109 9.07 -15.26 -11.73
C MET A 109 9.28 -13.90 -12.42
N ILE A 110 8.34 -12.98 -12.26
CA ILE A 110 8.59 -11.58 -12.62
C ILE A 110 9.48 -11.02 -11.52
N LYS A 111 10.71 -10.65 -11.86
CA LYS A 111 11.66 -10.05 -10.91
C LYS A 111 11.11 -8.72 -10.39
N TRP A 112 11.28 -8.51 -9.09
CA TRP A 112 10.84 -7.32 -8.39
C TRP A 112 11.77 -6.12 -8.59
N SER A 113 13.02 -6.38 -8.98
CA SER A 113 13.98 -5.39 -9.49
C SER A 113 14.00 -5.49 -11.01
N GLY A 114 13.88 -4.36 -11.71
CA GLY A 114 13.79 -4.28 -13.18
C GLY A 114 15.04 -4.66 -13.97
N GLU A 115 15.62 -5.82 -13.71
CA GLU A 115 16.66 -6.49 -14.52
C GLU A 115 16.39 -7.99 -14.59
#